data_AF-A0A0U5MDX1-F1
#
_entry.id   AF-A0A0U5MDX1-F1
#
_cell.length_a   1.000
_cell.length_b   1.000
_cell.length_c   1.000
_cell.angle_alpha   90.00
_cell.angle_beta   90.00
_cell.angle_gamma   90.00
#
_symmetry.space_group_name_H-M   'P 1'
#
loop_
_entity.id
_entity.type
_entity.pdbx_description
1 polymer ?
#
loop_
_entity_poly.entity_id
_entity_poly.type
_entity_poly.pdbx_seq_one_letter_code
_entity_poly.pdbx_strand_id
1 'polypeptide(L)'
;MTKLSTTSRTRTQRTDRIESRANGLLGDCRRAFHAFGDLDELAENLRILSLNAELAAGRAGDKGKAVRALTQYTRELVNRLAQIQGEMHSLRGSTFAFSSTILRSLMQLNLFERACQLIEAEPDGTRRCDSGKRAFADLMTLLVDTLDGMADAVTDLSRRTHAVEEVVSQSDSIATNIAIEAAAAGVHEKEFRTVSDTMRTYVDDLRQMIDEASDAVRRASEKGEALRRIGLDALDDLHRNS
;
A
#
# COMPACT_ATOMS: atom_id res chain seq x y z
N MET A 1 41.07 38.04 7.05
CA MET A 1 40.18 38.20 5.88
C MET A 1 39.42 36.89 5.67
N THR A 2 38.14 36.95 6.06
CA THR A 2 36.94 36.32 5.51
C THR A 2 36.94 34.85 5.09
N LYS A 3 36.26 34.04 5.91
CA LYS A 3 35.75 32.69 5.62
C LYS A 3 34.64 32.76 4.56
N LEU A 4 34.91 32.20 3.37
CA LEU A 4 33.93 31.95 2.32
C LEU A 4 34.05 30.48 1.91
N SER A 5 33.29 29.58 2.54
CA SER A 5 32.97 28.24 2.02
C SER A 5 32.27 27.41 3.09
N THR A 6 30.94 27.37 3.08
CA THR A 6 30.19 26.26 3.72
C THR A 6 28.77 26.10 3.19
N THR A 7 28.09 27.17 2.74
CA THR A 7 26.65 27.12 2.49
C THR A 7 26.22 26.39 1.20
N SER A 8 27.06 26.42 0.15
CA SER A 8 26.71 25.89 -1.18
C SER A 8 26.66 24.36 -1.26
N ARG A 9 27.40 23.64 -0.38
CA ARG A 9 27.44 22.16 -0.36
C ARG A 9 26.19 21.50 0.24
N THR A 10 25.40 22.26 1.02
CA THR A 10 24.30 21.75 1.85
C THR A 10 22.97 21.61 1.11
N ARG A 11 22.75 22.38 0.03
CA ARG A 11 21.44 22.45 -0.68
C ARG A 11 21.21 21.23 -1.57
N THR A 12 22.17 20.88 -2.42
CA THR A 12 22.12 19.66 -3.26
C THR A 12 21.91 18.39 -2.44
N GLN A 13 22.49 18.31 -1.24
CA GLN A 13 22.29 17.18 -0.34
C GLN A 13 20.84 17.05 0.19
N ARG A 14 20.05 18.13 0.19
CA ARG A 14 18.66 18.13 0.68
C ARG A 14 17.74 17.45 -0.33
N THR A 15 17.72 17.91 -1.58
CA THR A 15 16.87 17.34 -2.64
C THR A 15 17.19 15.87 -2.88
N ASP A 16 18.47 15.50 -2.91
CA ASP A 16 18.91 14.11 -3.08
C ASP A 16 18.41 13.20 -1.94
N ARG A 17 18.35 13.70 -0.69
CA ARG A 17 17.81 12.96 0.46
C ARG A 17 16.30 12.76 0.37
N ILE A 18 15.57 13.80 -0.06
CA ILE A 18 14.12 13.73 -0.27
C ILE A 18 13.83 12.74 -1.40
N GLU A 19 14.57 12.81 -2.51
CA GLU A 19 14.42 11.93 -3.66
C GLU A 19 14.69 10.46 -3.30
N SER A 20 15.79 10.16 -2.60
CA SER A 20 16.10 8.79 -2.16
C SER A 20 14.99 8.20 -1.28
N ARG A 21 14.46 8.99 -0.34
CA ARG A 21 13.36 8.58 0.53
C ARG A 21 12.04 8.42 -0.21
N ALA A 22 11.73 9.33 -1.14
CA ALA A 22 10.57 9.23 -2.00
C ALA A 22 10.63 7.94 -2.81
N ASN A 23 11.73 7.67 -3.52
CA ASN A 23 11.92 6.42 -4.26
C ASN A 23 11.75 5.18 -3.37
N GLY A 24 12.27 5.23 -2.14
CA GLY A 24 12.08 4.17 -1.15
C GLY A 24 10.63 3.97 -0.72
N LEU A 25 9.86 5.05 -0.54
CA LEU A 25 8.42 5.03 -0.25
C LEU A 25 7.64 4.42 -1.44
N LEU A 26 7.88 4.93 -2.64
CA LEU A 26 7.19 4.48 -3.86
C LEU A 26 7.43 2.99 -4.11
N GLY A 27 8.67 2.54 -3.92
CA GLY A 27 9.03 1.14 -4.04
C GLY A 27 8.31 0.25 -3.03
N ASP A 28 8.07 0.73 -1.82
CA ASP A 28 7.36 -0.02 -0.78
C ASP A 28 5.85 -0.08 -1.06
N CYS A 29 5.23 1.04 -1.45
CA CYS A 29 3.83 1.04 -1.89
C CYS A 29 3.61 0.05 -3.05
N ARG A 30 4.51 0.04 -4.03
CA ARG A 30 4.43 -0.90 -5.16
C ARG A 30 4.53 -2.36 -4.70
N ARG A 31 5.42 -2.67 -3.75
CA ARG A 31 5.54 -4.03 -3.20
C ARG A 31 4.27 -4.45 -2.46
N ALA A 32 3.68 -3.55 -1.68
CA ALA A 32 2.42 -3.83 -0.99
C ALA A 32 1.28 -4.14 -1.97
N PHE A 33 1.12 -3.36 -3.05
CA PHE A 33 0.12 -3.67 -4.08
C PHE A 33 0.42 -4.96 -4.85
N HIS A 34 1.69 -5.28 -5.07
CA HIS A 34 2.08 -6.49 -5.76
C HIS A 34 1.78 -7.75 -4.94
N ALA A 35 1.92 -7.69 -3.61
CA ALA A 35 1.59 -8.80 -2.72
C ALA A 35 0.11 -9.23 -2.84
N PHE A 36 -0.79 -8.31 -3.19
CA PHE A 36 -2.20 -8.60 -3.47
C PHE A 36 -2.51 -8.82 -4.96
N GLY A 37 -1.50 -9.06 -5.80
CA GLY A 37 -1.67 -9.24 -7.24
C GLY A 37 -2.63 -10.38 -7.61
N ASP A 38 -2.59 -11.47 -6.84
CA ASP A 38 -3.34 -12.70 -7.10
C ASP A 38 -4.62 -12.81 -6.25
N LEU A 39 -4.99 -11.74 -5.54
CA LEU A 39 -6.15 -11.72 -4.65
C LEU A 39 -7.47 -12.00 -5.39
N ASP A 40 -7.56 -11.57 -6.66
CA ASP A 40 -8.73 -11.79 -7.53
C ASP A 40 -8.92 -13.28 -7.87
N GLU A 41 -7.83 -13.92 -8.28
CA GLU A 41 -7.80 -15.34 -8.60
C GLU A 41 -8.16 -16.17 -7.36
N LEU A 42 -7.61 -15.80 -6.20
CA LEU A 42 -7.90 -16.50 -4.96
C LEU A 42 -9.36 -16.32 -4.51
N ALA A 43 -9.94 -15.13 -4.68
CA ALA A 43 -11.35 -14.89 -4.40
C ALA A 43 -12.27 -15.73 -5.31
N GLU A 44 -11.92 -15.87 -6.59
CA GLU A 44 -12.65 -16.74 -7.52
C GLU A 44 -12.47 -18.24 -7.18
N ASN A 45 -11.27 -18.66 -6.81
CA ASN A 45 -11.00 -20.03 -6.36
C ASN A 45 -11.80 -20.39 -5.10
N LEU A 46 -11.91 -19.47 -4.14
CA LEU A 46 -12.77 -19.60 -2.96
C LEU A 46 -14.26 -19.67 -3.33
N ARG A 47 -14.68 -18.89 -4.32
CA ARG A 47 -16.06 -18.93 -4.84
C ARG A 47 -16.40 -20.30 -5.43
N ILE A 48 -15.52 -20.83 -6.29
CA ILE A 48 -15.69 -22.15 -6.91
C ILE A 48 -15.71 -23.24 -5.83
N LEU A 49 -14.81 -23.17 -4.85
CA LEU A 49 -14.77 -24.11 -3.73
C LEU A 49 -16.10 -24.08 -2.94
N SER A 50 -16.60 -22.89 -2.63
CA SER A 50 -17.87 -22.71 -1.92
C SER A 50 -19.04 -23.35 -2.67
N LEU A 51 -19.10 -23.19 -4.01
CA LEU A 51 -20.11 -23.82 -4.85
C LEU A 51 -20.00 -25.35 -4.83
N ASN A 52 -18.79 -25.89 -4.99
CA ASN A 52 -18.55 -27.33 -4.97
C ASN A 52 -18.90 -27.95 -3.61
N ALA A 53 -18.55 -27.26 -2.53
CA ALA A 53 -18.88 -27.65 -1.16
C ALA A 53 -20.39 -27.65 -0.92
N GLU A 54 -21.12 -26.67 -1.46
CA GLU A 54 -22.57 -26.60 -1.35
C GLU A 54 -23.26 -27.75 -2.09
N LEU A 55 -22.77 -28.13 -3.28
CA LEU A 55 -23.26 -29.29 -4.02
C LEU A 55 -23.00 -30.59 -3.27
N ALA A 56 -21.79 -30.78 -2.72
CA ALA A 56 -21.46 -31.93 -1.89
C ALA A 56 -22.37 -32.00 -0.64
N ALA A 57 -22.60 -30.85 0.00
CA ALA A 57 -23.54 -30.73 1.11
C ALA A 57 -25.00 -31.01 0.69
N GLY A 58 -25.38 -30.68 -0.55
CA GLY A 58 -26.63 -31.09 -1.18
C GLY A 58 -26.79 -32.61 -1.21
N ARG A 59 -25.78 -33.31 -1.76
CA ARG A 59 -25.75 -34.78 -1.88
C ARG A 59 -25.75 -35.49 -0.53
N ALA A 60 -25.14 -34.89 0.48
CA ALA A 60 -25.08 -35.43 1.84
C ALA A 60 -26.40 -35.29 2.63
N GLY A 61 -27.42 -34.63 2.08
CA GLY A 61 -28.73 -34.48 2.72
C GLY A 61 -28.63 -33.82 4.09
N ASP A 62 -29.13 -34.49 5.12
CA ASP A 62 -29.12 -33.99 6.50
C ASP A 62 -27.70 -33.80 7.06
N LYS A 63 -26.74 -34.62 6.62
CA LYS A 63 -25.34 -34.54 7.04
C LYS A 63 -24.60 -33.32 6.46
N GLY A 64 -25.14 -32.71 5.40
CA GLY A 64 -24.57 -31.52 4.78
C GLY A 64 -25.15 -30.20 5.27
N LYS A 65 -26.13 -30.19 6.18
CA LYS A 65 -26.82 -28.96 6.59
C LYS A 65 -25.87 -27.89 7.15
N ALA A 66 -24.99 -28.27 8.06
CA ALA A 66 -24.02 -27.36 8.66
C ALA A 66 -23.01 -26.84 7.62
N VAL A 67 -22.46 -27.74 6.80
CA VAL A 67 -21.55 -27.37 5.69
C VAL A 67 -22.24 -26.40 4.72
N ARG A 68 -23.52 -26.59 4.41
CA ARG A 68 -24.29 -25.66 3.56
C ARG A 68 -24.46 -24.27 4.18
N ALA A 69 -24.56 -24.17 5.50
CA ALA A 69 -24.56 -22.86 6.17
C ALA A 69 -23.18 -22.20 6.09
N LEU A 70 -22.12 -22.98 6.31
CA LEU A 70 -20.72 -22.52 6.22
C LEU A 70 -20.35 -22.03 4.80
N THR A 71 -20.90 -22.63 3.75
CA THR A 71 -20.68 -22.14 2.37
C THR A 71 -21.36 -20.80 2.10
N GLN A 72 -22.48 -20.48 2.75
CA GLN A 72 -23.07 -19.15 2.64
C GLN A 72 -22.16 -18.09 3.27
N TYR A 73 -21.61 -18.35 4.46
CA TYR A 73 -20.60 -17.46 5.05
C TYR A 73 -19.36 -17.33 4.14
N THR A 74 -18.93 -18.43 3.51
CA THR A 74 -17.81 -18.39 2.55
C THR A 74 -18.11 -17.45 1.36
N ARG A 75 -19.36 -17.40 0.87
CA ARG A 75 -19.76 -16.47 -0.19
C ARG A 75 -19.72 -15.02 0.26
N GLU A 76 -20.11 -14.73 1.50
CA GLU A 76 -19.99 -13.38 2.07
C GLU A 76 -18.53 -12.95 2.14
N LEU A 77 -17.61 -13.86 2.54
CA LEU A 77 -16.18 -13.59 2.54
C LEU A 77 -15.63 -13.31 1.13
N VAL A 78 -16.04 -14.11 0.13
CA VAL A 78 -15.68 -13.88 -1.27
C VAL A 78 -16.13 -12.50 -1.74
N ASN A 79 -17.37 -12.10 -1.45
CA ASN A 79 -17.87 -10.77 -1.80
C ASN A 79 -17.06 -9.66 -1.12
N ARG A 80 -16.68 -9.87 0.15
CA ARG A 80 -15.83 -8.93 0.89
C ARG A 80 -14.43 -8.82 0.28
N LEU A 81 -13.82 -9.93 -0.14
CA LEU A 81 -12.54 -9.92 -0.85
C LEU A 81 -12.63 -9.16 -2.18
N ALA A 82 -13.66 -9.41 -2.98
CA ALA A 82 -13.88 -8.72 -4.24
C ALA A 82 -14.05 -7.20 -4.03
N GLN A 83 -14.77 -6.78 -3.00
CA GLN A 83 -14.87 -5.38 -2.62
C GLN A 83 -13.51 -4.78 -2.25
N ILE A 84 -12.77 -5.44 -1.36
CA ILE A 84 -11.43 -4.98 -0.93
C ILE A 84 -10.50 -4.86 -2.14
N GLN A 85 -10.53 -5.81 -3.05
CA GLN A 85 -9.73 -5.82 -4.27
C GLN A 85 -10.08 -4.64 -5.19
N GLY A 86 -11.36 -4.34 -5.40
CA GLY A 86 -11.80 -3.15 -6.13
C GLY A 86 -11.30 -1.83 -5.50
N GLU A 87 -11.37 -1.74 -4.17
CA GLU A 87 -10.85 -0.58 -3.43
C GLU A 87 -9.32 -0.47 -3.53
N MET A 88 -8.59 -1.59 -3.45
CA MET A 88 -7.14 -1.63 -3.64
C MET A 88 -6.72 -1.18 -5.04
N HIS A 89 -7.48 -1.54 -6.10
CA HIS A 89 -7.21 -1.06 -7.46
C HIS A 89 -7.35 0.46 -7.60
N SER A 90 -8.41 1.02 -7.02
CA SER A 90 -8.62 2.47 -7.00
C SER A 90 -7.49 3.19 -6.24
N LEU A 91 -7.12 2.64 -5.08
CA LEU A 91 -6.04 3.16 -4.25
C LEU A 91 -4.68 3.10 -4.94
N ARG A 92 -4.41 2.01 -5.67
CA ARG A 92 -3.21 1.86 -6.51
C ARG A 92 -3.13 2.95 -7.58
N GLY A 93 -4.25 3.24 -8.25
CA GLY A 93 -4.33 4.32 -9.24
C GLY A 93 -3.98 5.68 -8.64
N SER A 94 -4.59 6.02 -7.50
CA SER A 94 -4.32 7.28 -6.78
C SER A 94 -2.86 7.37 -6.32
N THR A 95 -2.33 6.27 -5.78
CA THR A 95 -0.93 6.16 -5.35
C THR A 95 0.04 6.40 -6.50
N PHE A 96 -0.22 5.86 -7.69
CA PHE A 96 0.61 6.08 -8.87
C PHE A 96 0.52 7.52 -9.41
N ALA A 97 -0.64 8.17 -9.30
CA ALA A 97 -0.80 9.57 -9.63
C ALA A 97 0.03 10.47 -8.69
N PHE A 98 -0.02 10.22 -7.38
CA PHE A 98 0.83 10.89 -6.39
C PHE A 98 2.31 10.64 -6.66
N SER A 99 2.68 9.38 -6.92
CA SER A 99 4.06 8.98 -7.26
C SER A 99 4.61 9.79 -8.43
N SER A 100 3.83 9.89 -9.51
CA SER A 100 4.23 10.62 -10.71
C SER A 100 4.41 12.11 -10.45
N THR A 101 3.54 12.69 -9.61
CA THR A 101 3.60 14.09 -9.21
C THR A 101 4.81 14.36 -8.33
N ILE A 102 5.06 13.51 -7.33
CA ILE A 102 6.24 13.59 -6.45
C ILE A 102 7.53 13.56 -7.27
N LEU A 103 7.69 12.58 -8.17
CA LEU A 103 8.89 12.46 -9.00
C LEU A 103 9.10 13.68 -9.92
N ARG A 104 8.01 14.21 -10.49
CA ARG A 104 8.08 15.43 -11.30
C ARG A 104 8.51 16.63 -10.47
N SER A 105 7.91 16.83 -9.30
CA SER A 105 8.25 17.93 -8.39
C SER A 105 9.72 17.84 -7.96
N LEU A 106 10.22 16.64 -7.63
CA LEU A 106 11.63 16.42 -7.27
C LEU A 106 12.58 16.75 -8.41
N MET A 107 12.28 16.33 -9.63
CA MET A 107 13.06 16.68 -10.81
C MET A 107 13.10 18.21 -11.02
N GLN A 108 11.96 18.89 -10.86
CA GLN A 108 11.88 20.34 -10.98
C GLN A 108 12.70 21.04 -9.88
N LEU A 109 12.59 20.59 -8.63
CA LEU A 109 13.37 21.12 -7.50
C LEU A 109 14.88 20.97 -7.75
N ASN A 110 15.33 19.82 -8.26
CA ASN A 110 16.75 19.59 -8.59
C ASN A 110 17.25 20.56 -9.68
N LEU A 111 16.44 20.77 -10.74
CA LEU A 111 16.75 21.73 -11.80
C LEU A 111 16.80 23.16 -11.27
N PHE A 112 15.85 23.55 -10.40
CA PHE A 112 15.83 24.88 -9.78
C PHE A 112 17.03 25.11 -8.87
N GLU A 113 17.42 24.13 -8.04
CA GLU A 113 18.60 24.25 -7.20
C GLU A 113 19.87 24.44 -8.03
N ARG A 114 20.06 23.65 -9.09
CA ARG A 114 21.22 23.78 -10.00
C ARG A 114 21.22 25.13 -10.71
N ALA A 115 20.07 25.59 -11.20
CA ALA A 115 19.96 26.90 -11.85
C ALA A 115 20.29 28.04 -10.89
N CYS A 116 19.78 28.00 -9.65
CA CYS A 116 20.09 29.01 -8.63
C CYS A 116 21.58 29.01 -8.27
N GLN A 117 22.22 27.84 -8.15
CA GLN A 117 23.67 27.74 -7.88
C GLN A 117 24.51 28.40 -8.99
N LEU A 118 24.14 28.20 -10.26
CA LEU A 118 24.82 28.84 -11.39
C LEU A 118 24.64 30.36 -11.39
N ILE A 119 23.43 30.84 -11.05
CA ILE A 119 23.13 32.28 -11.01
C ILE A 119 23.81 32.95 -9.81
N GLU A 120 23.84 32.32 -8.63
CA GLU A 120 24.50 32.84 -7.43
C GLU A 120 26.04 32.96 -7.58
N ALA A 121 26.63 32.24 -8.53
CA ALA A 121 28.06 32.35 -8.85
C ALA A 121 28.42 33.63 -9.63
N GLU A 122 27.44 34.35 -10.17
CA GLU A 122 27.62 35.62 -10.90
C GLU A 122 27.55 36.83 -9.94
N PRO A 123 28.37 37.88 -10.13
CA PRO A 123 28.50 39.01 -9.20
C PRO A 123 27.22 39.87 -9.03
N ASP A 124 26.22 39.73 -9.90
CA ASP A 124 24.91 40.41 -9.84
C ASP A 124 23.72 39.42 -9.65
N GLY A 125 24.04 38.16 -9.31
CA GLY A 125 23.09 37.04 -9.27
C GLY A 125 22.05 37.09 -8.15
N THR A 126 22.34 37.81 -7.06
CA THR A 126 21.53 37.75 -5.82
C THR A 126 20.10 38.27 -6.02
N ARG A 127 19.90 39.33 -6.82
CA ARG A 127 18.56 39.90 -7.08
C ARG A 127 17.72 39.08 -8.07
N ARG A 128 18.35 38.31 -8.96
CA ARG A 128 17.66 37.40 -9.90
C ARG A 128 17.17 36.12 -9.22
N CYS A 129 17.72 35.77 -8.05
CA CYS A 129 17.38 34.56 -7.32
C CYS A 129 16.03 34.64 -6.57
N ASP A 130 15.50 35.82 -6.26
CA ASP A 130 14.29 35.95 -5.42
C ASP A 130 13.00 35.44 -6.08
N SER A 131 12.88 35.53 -7.41
CA SER A 131 11.78 34.89 -8.14
C SER A 131 11.94 33.36 -8.18
N GLY A 132 13.18 32.87 -8.23
CA GLY A 132 13.49 31.44 -8.17
C GLY A 132 13.21 30.83 -6.80
N LYS A 133 13.49 31.57 -5.71
CA LYS A 133 13.16 31.14 -4.34
C LYS A 133 11.66 30.99 -4.13
N ARG A 134 10.85 31.91 -4.66
CA ARG A 134 9.38 31.81 -4.61
C ARG A 134 8.86 30.59 -5.35
N ALA A 135 9.31 30.39 -6.59
CA ALA A 135 8.95 29.18 -7.36
C ALA A 135 9.39 27.88 -6.67
N PHE A 136 10.54 27.87 -6.01
CA PHE A 136 11.02 26.74 -5.21
C PHE A 136 10.10 26.48 -4.00
N ALA A 137 9.68 27.52 -3.27
CA ALA A 137 8.76 27.39 -2.16
C ALA A 137 7.37 26.87 -2.60
N ASP A 138 6.86 27.36 -3.73
CA ASP A 138 5.59 26.88 -4.30
C ASP A 138 5.66 25.39 -4.68
N LEU A 139 6.76 24.97 -5.31
CA LEU A 139 7.00 23.55 -5.65
C LEU A 139 7.19 22.67 -4.41
N MET A 140 7.87 23.18 -3.38
CA MET A 140 8.01 22.47 -2.11
C MET A 140 6.66 22.31 -1.41
N THR A 141 5.80 23.33 -1.47
CA THR A 141 4.44 23.28 -0.91
C THR A 141 3.62 22.20 -1.63
N LEU A 142 3.62 22.22 -2.96
CA LEU A 142 2.96 21.18 -3.78
C LEU A 142 3.49 19.77 -3.45
N LEU A 143 4.81 19.64 -3.26
CA LEU A 143 5.42 18.37 -2.91
C LEU A 143 4.92 17.87 -1.54
N VAL A 144 4.87 18.74 -0.54
CA VAL A 144 4.37 18.40 0.80
C VAL A 144 2.90 18.00 0.75
N ASP A 145 2.05 18.77 0.05
CA ASP A 145 0.62 18.45 -0.09
C ASP A 145 0.42 17.09 -0.79
N THR A 146 1.24 16.81 -1.81
CA THR A 146 1.19 15.51 -2.51
C THR A 146 1.68 14.35 -1.63
N LEU A 147 2.66 14.62 -0.74
CA LEU A 147 3.14 13.64 0.23
C LEU A 147 2.10 13.35 1.32
N ASP A 148 1.32 14.34 1.72
CA ASP A 148 0.20 14.15 2.65
C ASP A 148 -0.87 13.25 2.02
N GLY A 149 -1.24 13.52 0.76
CA GLY A 149 -2.14 12.62 0.01
C GLY A 149 -1.60 11.19 -0.15
N MET A 150 -0.28 11.04 -0.34
CA MET A 150 0.37 9.73 -0.36
C MET A 150 0.32 9.03 1.01
N ALA A 151 0.52 9.76 2.10
CA ALA A 151 0.47 9.21 3.46
C ALA A 151 -0.94 8.72 3.82
N ASP A 152 -1.97 9.48 3.41
CA ASP A 152 -3.36 9.06 3.53
C ASP A 152 -3.62 7.77 2.73
N ALA A 153 -3.12 7.69 1.51
CA ALA A 153 -3.24 6.49 0.68
C ALA A 153 -2.55 5.26 1.31
N VAL A 154 -1.38 5.43 1.93
CA VAL A 154 -0.70 4.36 2.67
C VAL A 154 -1.51 3.92 3.89
N THR A 155 -2.15 4.86 4.60
CA THR A 155 -3.01 4.56 5.74
C THR A 155 -4.23 3.74 5.30
N ASP A 156 -4.84 4.12 4.18
CA ASP A 156 -5.93 3.34 3.58
C ASP A 156 -5.48 1.94 3.16
N LEU A 157 -4.27 1.81 2.62
CA LEU A 157 -3.71 0.50 2.24
C LEU A 157 -3.51 -0.39 3.47
N SER A 158 -3.06 0.17 4.60
CA SER A 158 -2.97 -0.53 5.88
C SER A 158 -4.34 -1.04 6.34
N ARG A 159 -5.37 -0.19 6.25
CA ARG A 159 -6.73 -0.58 6.62
C ARG A 159 -7.27 -1.70 5.74
N ARG A 160 -6.97 -1.69 4.43
CA ARG A 160 -7.35 -2.79 3.52
C ARG A 160 -6.61 -4.08 3.81
N THR A 161 -5.33 -4.00 4.15
CA THR A 161 -4.52 -5.15 4.58
C THR A 161 -5.15 -5.83 5.80
N HIS A 162 -5.53 -5.07 6.82
CA HIS A 162 -6.24 -5.61 7.98
C HIS A 162 -7.63 -6.19 7.65
N ALA A 163 -8.35 -5.59 6.69
CA ALA A 163 -9.62 -6.16 6.27
C ALA A 163 -9.46 -7.55 5.62
N VAL A 164 -8.35 -7.78 4.89
CA VAL A 164 -8.02 -9.13 4.37
C VAL A 164 -7.65 -10.07 5.52
N GLU A 165 -6.89 -9.60 6.51
CA GLU A 165 -6.54 -10.37 7.72
C GLU A 165 -7.79 -10.86 8.48
N GLU A 166 -8.81 -10.03 8.60
CA GLU A 166 -10.10 -10.46 9.17
C GLU A 166 -10.77 -11.57 8.35
N VAL A 167 -10.73 -11.46 7.02
CA VAL A 167 -11.27 -12.50 6.13
C VAL A 167 -10.50 -13.81 6.31
N VAL A 168 -9.19 -13.77 6.47
CA VAL A 168 -8.34 -14.93 6.76
C VAL A 168 -8.77 -15.61 8.05
N SER A 169 -8.92 -14.84 9.13
CA SER A 169 -9.34 -15.38 10.43
C SER A 169 -10.70 -16.07 10.35
N GLN A 170 -11.67 -15.46 9.65
CA GLN A 170 -12.99 -16.04 9.46
C GLN A 170 -12.95 -17.29 8.57
N SER A 171 -12.16 -17.25 7.50
CA SER A 171 -11.94 -18.38 6.58
C SER A 171 -11.34 -19.59 7.28
N ASP A 172 -10.36 -19.37 8.17
CA ASP A 172 -9.71 -20.43 8.96
C ASP A 172 -10.69 -21.09 9.94
N SER A 173 -11.55 -20.28 10.58
CA SER A 173 -12.63 -20.80 11.43
C SER A 173 -13.64 -21.63 10.63
N ILE A 174 -14.03 -21.18 9.43
CA ILE A 174 -14.91 -21.95 8.53
C ILE A 174 -14.25 -23.27 8.14
N ALA A 175 -12.98 -23.25 7.72
CA ALA A 175 -12.24 -24.45 7.34
C ALA A 175 -12.21 -25.47 8.49
N THR A 176 -11.96 -25.00 9.71
CA THR A 176 -11.97 -25.82 10.92
C THR A 176 -13.35 -26.42 11.20
N ASN A 177 -14.42 -25.64 11.09
CA ASN A 177 -15.78 -26.13 11.29
C ASN A 177 -16.17 -27.17 10.23
N ILE A 178 -15.77 -26.98 8.97
CA ILE A 178 -15.99 -27.98 7.91
C ILE A 178 -15.24 -29.28 8.23
N ALA A 179 -14.01 -29.22 8.78
CA ALA A 179 -13.27 -30.42 9.19
C ALA A 179 -13.98 -31.19 10.30
N ILE A 180 -14.58 -30.48 11.27
CA ILE A 180 -15.36 -31.09 12.36
C ILE A 180 -16.60 -31.78 11.79
N GLU A 181 -17.35 -31.09 10.93
CA GLU A 181 -18.54 -31.65 10.28
C GLU A 181 -18.19 -32.84 9.38
N ALA A 182 -17.03 -32.81 8.71
CA ALA A 182 -16.54 -33.92 7.91
C ALA A 182 -16.44 -35.21 8.74
N ALA A 183 -15.90 -35.14 9.96
CA ALA A 183 -15.78 -36.31 10.84
C ALA A 183 -17.14 -36.90 11.25
N ALA A 184 -18.22 -36.11 11.22
CA ALA A 184 -19.58 -36.55 11.54
C ALA A 184 -20.41 -36.99 10.32
N ALA A 185 -19.88 -36.80 9.10
CA ALA A 185 -20.60 -36.97 7.84
C ALA A 185 -20.56 -38.39 7.27
N GLY A 186 -19.87 -39.33 7.93
CA GLY A 186 -19.83 -40.75 7.55
C GLY A 186 -19.29 -40.94 6.14
N VAL A 187 -20.12 -41.46 5.23
CA VAL A 187 -19.70 -41.73 3.83
C VAL A 187 -19.27 -40.48 3.06
N HIS A 188 -19.68 -39.28 3.49
CA HIS A 188 -19.31 -38.00 2.87
C HIS A 188 -18.08 -37.33 3.51
N GLU A 189 -17.50 -37.93 4.55
CA GLU A 189 -16.34 -37.40 5.28
C GLU A 189 -15.19 -37.01 4.34
N LYS A 190 -14.88 -37.86 3.35
CA LYS A 190 -13.78 -37.61 2.41
C LYS A 190 -14.02 -36.34 1.58
N GLU A 191 -15.24 -36.10 1.12
CA GLU A 191 -15.56 -34.91 0.31
C GLU A 191 -15.45 -33.63 1.13
N PHE A 192 -16.01 -33.61 2.34
CA PHE A 192 -15.93 -32.44 3.22
C PHE A 192 -14.52 -32.19 3.77
N ARG A 193 -13.74 -33.24 4.03
CA ARG A 193 -12.33 -33.09 4.40
C ARG A 193 -11.53 -32.43 3.28
N THR A 194 -11.74 -32.87 2.05
CA THR A 194 -11.10 -32.25 0.86
C THR A 194 -11.45 -30.76 0.75
N VAL A 195 -12.70 -30.38 1.01
CA VAL A 195 -13.12 -28.97 1.03
C VAL A 195 -12.36 -28.18 2.10
N SER A 196 -12.31 -28.69 3.33
CA SER A 196 -11.60 -28.04 4.43
C SER A 196 -10.11 -27.87 4.15
N ASP A 197 -9.44 -28.91 3.64
CA ASP A 197 -8.01 -28.87 3.35
C ASP A 197 -7.68 -27.91 2.20
N THR A 198 -8.57 -27.83 1.20
CA THR A 198 -8.45 -26.84 0.11
C THR A 198 -8.65 -25.42 0.66
N MET A 199 -9.65 -25.22 1.53
CA MET A 199 -9.89 -23.93 2.18
C MET A 199 -8.68 -23.47 3.01
N ARG A 200 -8.01 -24.40 3.72
CA ARG A 200 -6.77 -24.11 4.46
C ARG A 200 -5.64 -23.65 3.56
N THR A 201 -5.49 -24.28 2.39
CA THR A 201 -4.49 -23.86 1.40
C THR A 201 -4.72 -22.41 1.00
N TYR A 202 -5.97 -22.03 0.70
CA TYR A 202 -6.30 -20.64 0.36
C TYR A 202 -6.13 -19.67 1.53
N VAL A 203 -6.38 -20.10 2.76
CA VAL A 203 -6.10 -19.32 3.98
C VAL A 203 -4.60 -19.06 4.11
N ASP A 204 -3.76 -20.05 3.84
CA ASP A 204 -2.31 -19.90 3.90
C ASP A 204 -1.78 -19.00 2.78
N ASP A 205 -2.34 -19.09 1.56
CA ASP A 205 -2.03 -18.17 0.47
C ASP A 205 -2.37 -16.71 0.86
N LEU A 206 -3.55 -16.47 1.45
CA LEU A 206 -3.93 -15.14 1.94
C LEU A 206 -3.00 -14.64 3.06
N ARG A 207 -2.59 -15.51 3.99
CA ARG A 207 -1.62 -15.15 5.05
C ARG A 207 -0.31 -14.68 4.46
N GLN A 208 0.21 -15.40 3.47
CA GLN A 208 1.44 -15.00 2.79
C GLN A 208 1.30 -13.62 2.14
N MET A 209 0.19 -13.36 1.44
CA MET A 209 -0.06 -12.03 0.85
C MET A 209 -0.08 -10.92 1.93
N ILE A 210 -0.72 -11.18 3.08
CA ILE A 210 -0.78 -10.23 4.19
C ILE A 210 0.60 -9.98 4.79
N ASP A 211 1.41 -11.02 5.00
CA ASP A 211 2.74 -10.87 5.58
C ASP A 211 3.64 -10.02 4.68
N GLU A 212 3.65 -10.31 3.37
CA GLU A 212 4.41 -9.54 2.38
C GLU A 212 3.92 -8.08 2.29
N ALA A 213 2.61 -7.87 2.32
CA ALA A 213 2.00 -6.54 2.24
C ALA A 213 2.24 -5.72 3.52
N SER A 214 1.96 -6.28 4.69
CA SER A 214 2.03 -5.59 5.99
C SER A 214 3.40 -4.99 6.23
N ASP A 215 4.44 -5.77 5.90
CA ASP A 215 5.81 -5.34 6.07
C ASP A 215 6.18 -4.20 5.10
N ALA A 216 5.65 -4.23 3.87
CA ALA A 216 5.80 -3.16 2.91
C ALA A 216 5.02 -1.90 3.29
N VAL A 217 3.78 -2.04 3.75
CA VAL A 217 2.92 -0.93 4.22
C VAL A 217 3.54 -0.23 5.42
N ARG A 218 4.03 -0.99 6.41
CA ARG A 218 4.68 -0.41 7.59
C ARG A 218 5.89 0.45 7.20
N ARG A 219 6.77 -0.07 6.36
CA ARG A 219 7.95 0.69 5.88
C ARG A 219 7.55 1.89 5.01
N ALA A 220 6.49 1.77 4.21
CA ALA A 220 5.93 2.89 3.45
C ALA A 220 5.43 3.98 4.42
N SER A 221 4.68 3.63 5.45
CA SER A 221 4.18 4.56 6.45
C SER A 221 5.31 5.33 7.15
N GLU A 222 6.32 4.59 7.66
CA GLU A 222 7.50 5.18 8.30
C GLU A 222 8.25 6.16 7.36
N LYS A 223 8.42 5.78 6.08
CA LYS A 223 9.09 6.63 5.09
C LYS A 223 8.25 7.85 4.71
N GLY A 224 6.94 7.69 4.54
CA GLY A 224 6.01 8.77 4.22
C GLY A 224 6.01 9.84 5.31
N GLU A 225 5.89 9.43 6.57
CA GLU A 225 5.91 10.36 7.70
C GLU A 225 7.25 11.09 7.84
N ALA A 226 8.37 10.37 7.66
CA ALA A 226 9.68 10.98 7.72
C ALA A 226 9.94 11.94 6.55
N LEU A 227 9.43 11.63 5.36
CA LEU A 227 9.54 12.47 4.17
C LEU A 227 8.71 13.75 4.31
N ARG A 228 7.49 13.62 4.85
CA ARG A 228 6.62 14.74 5.21
C ARG A 228 7.31 15.70 6.18
N ARG A 229 7.90 15.18 7.27
CA ARG A 229 8.66 15.99 8.24
C ARG A 229 9.79 16.78 7.57
N ILE A 230 10.59 16.13 6.72
CA ILE A 230 11.67 16.79 5.98
C ILE A 230 11.13 17.89 5.06
N GLY A 231 9.98 17.67 4.42
CA GLY A 231 9.34 18.67 3.55
C GLY A 231 8.87 19.90 4.33
N LEU A 232 8.23 19.70 5.50
CA LEU A 232 7.79 20.79 6.38
C LEU A 232 8.98 21.58 6.94
N ASP A 233 10.01 20.91 7.44
CA ASP A 233 11.24 21.56 7.91
C ASP A 233 11.88 22.40 6.80
N ALA A 234 11.85 21.90 5.56
CA ALA A 234 12.37 22.63 4.41
C ALA A 234 11.55 23.88 4.05
N LEU A 235 10.23 23.85 4.21
CA LEU A 235 9.36 25.02 4.03
C LEU A 235 9.58 26.07 5.13
N ASP A 236 9.69 25.64 6.38
CA ASP A 236 9.96 26.54 7.51
C ASP A 236 11.30 27.27 7.34
N ASP A 237 12.33 26.56 6.88
CA ASP A 237 13.63 27.16 6.56
C ASP A 237 13.53 28.21 5.43
N LEU A 238 12.68 27.97 4.43
CA LEU A 238 12.49 28.93 3.33
C LEU A 238 11.78 30.20 3.81
N HIS A 239 10.74 30.06 4.64
CA HIS A 239 10.01 31.19 5.22
C HIS A 239 10.85 32.02 6.20
N ARG A 240 11.78 31.40 6.94
CA ARG A 240 12.68 32.13 7.85
C ARG A 240 13.77 32.91 7.12
N ASN A 241 14.10 32.51 5.88
CA ASN A 241 15.18 33.10 5.09
C ASN A 241 14.69 34.00 3.93
N SER A 242 13.37 34.15 3.76
CA SER A 242 12.71 35.08 2.83
C SER A 242 12.40 36.41 3.50
#